data_AF-A0AAV3X7A7-F1
#
_entry.id   AF-A0AAV3X7A7-F1
#
_cell.length_a   1.000
_cell.length_b   1.000
_cell.length_c   1.000
_cell.angle_alpha   90.00
_cell.angle_beta   90.00
_cell.angle_gamma   90.00
#
_symmetry.space_group_name_H-M   'P 1'
#
loop_
_entity.id
_entity.type
_entity.pdbx_description
1 polymer ?
#
loop_
_entity_poly.entity_id
_entity_poly.type
_entity_poly.pdbx_seq_one_letter_code
_entity_poly.pdbx_strand_id
1 'polypeptide(L)'
;MSRDCLDERGYLRPEAEPNPSGELVAVAIRNTKGMSTSLTIESLPACRRPATFGGTGKDPLWQIEDSKITGYLQAVQDSPTHVSILPRTTMLLEKYEAALANTQNDWQRV
;
A
#
# COMPACT_ATOMS: atom_id res chain seq x y z
N MET A 1 -4.32 0.98 -17.95
CA MET A 1 -3.88 2.31 -18.47
C MET A 1 -2.98 2.06 -19.67
N SER A 2 -2.84 2.96 -20.64
CA SER A 2 -1.84 2.77 -21.70
C SER A 2 -0.44 3.01 -21.14
N ARG A 3 0.54 2.19 -21.53
CA ARG A 3 1.94 2.36 -21.14
C ARG A 3 2.51 3.72 -21.57
N ASP A 4 2.00 4.28 -22.66
CA ASP A 4 2.41 5.57 -23.22
C ASP A 4 2.18 6.74 -22.26
N CYS A 5 1.29 6.58 -21.28
CA CYS A 5 1.01 7.56 -20.23
C CYS A 5 2.04 7.56 -19.09
N LEU A 6 3.02 6.64 -19.10
CA LEU A 6 4.03 6.48 -18.05
C LEU A 6 5.44 6.87 -18.54
N ASP A 7 6.25 7.49 -17.69
CA ASP A 7 7.66 7.79 -17.96
C ASP A 7 8.53 6.52 -17.94
N GLU A 8 9.81 6.64 -18.32
CA GLU A 8 10.77 5.52 -18.29
C GLU A 8 10.98 4.94 -16.89
N ARG A 9 10.56 5.67 -15.84
CA ARG A 9 10.65 5.28 -14.44
C ARG A 9 9.33 4.69 -13.92
N GLY A 10 8.28 4.60 -14.74
CA GLY A 10 6.97 4.03 -14.41
C GLY A 10 6.02 4.97 -13.66
N TYR A 11 6.19 6.28 -13.74
CA TYR A 11 5.28 7.30 -13.18
C TYR A 11 4.38 7.93 -14.23
N LEU A 12 3.20 8.40 -13.83
CA LEU A 12 2.29 9.13 -14.73
C LEU A 12 2.95 10.41 -15.29
N ARG A 13 2.96 10.55 -16.62
CA ARG A 13 3.45 11.74 -17.33
C ARG A 13 2.47 12.91 -17.16
N PRO A 14 2.93 14.16 -17.03
CA PRO A 14 2.08 15.35 -17.12
C PRO A 14 1.46 15.47 -18.52
N GLU A 15 0.14 15.63 -18.58
CA GLU A 15 -0.75 15.97 -19.71
C GLU A 15 -0.04 16.27 -21.06
N ALA A 16 0.38 15.22 -21.77
CA ALA A 16 0.64 15.28 -23.21
C ALA A 16 -0.10 14.10 -23.82
N GLU A 17 -1.16 14.36 -24.60
CA GLU A 17 -2.01 13.32 -25.19
C GLU A 17 -1.18 12.35 -26.04
N PRO A 18 -0.98 11.10 -25.60
CA PRO A 18 -0.39 10.10 -26.45
C PRO A 18 -1.52 9.40 -27.20
N ASN A 19 -1.36 9.21 -28.51
CA ASN A 19 -2.12 8.20 -29.24
C ASN A 19 -1.86 6.84 -28.56
N PRO A 20 -2.86 6.19 -27.94
CA PRO A 20 -2.63 4.99 -27.14
C PRO A 20 -2.33 3.81 -28.08
N SER A 21 -1.05 3.60 -28.36
CA SER A 21 -0.55 2.47 -29.12
C SER A 21 -0.23 1.33 -28.15
N GLY A 22 -1.29 0.72 -27.64
CA GLY A 22 -1.34 -0.72 -27.35
C GLY A 22 -0.29 -1.32 -26.41
N GLU A 23 -0.44 -1.10 -25.10
CA GLU A 23 -0.18 -2.12 -24.07
C GLU A 23 -0.98 -1.75 -22.82
N LEU A 24 -1.89 -2.63 -22.38
CA LEU A 24 -2.62 -2.41 -21.13
C LEU A 24 -1.72 -2.76 -19.95
N VAL A 25 -1.38 -1.75 -19.15
CA VAL A 25 -0.59 -1.93 -17.92
C VAL A 25 -1.45 -1.78 -16.67
N ALA A 26 -1.13 -2.58 -15.66
CA ALA A 26 -1.69 -2.47 -14.31
C ALA A 26 -0.97 -1.35 -13.54
N VAL A 27 -1.74 -0.46 -12.92
CA VAL A 27 -1.23 0.71 -12.20
C VAL A 27 -1.85 0.77 -10.81
N ALA A 28 -1.04 1.17 -9.83
CA ALA A 28 -1.49 1.55 -8.51
C ALA A 28 -1.79 3.06 -8.51
N ILE A 29 -3.06 3.42 -8.37
CA ILE A 29 -3.51 4.82 -8.43
C ILE A 29 -3.42 5.45 -7.05
N ARG A 30 -2.75 6.60 -6.96
CA ARG A 30 -2.64 7.39 -5.72
C ARG A 30 -4.04 7.70 -5.15
N ASN A 31 -4.17 7.67 -3.82
CA ASN A 31 -5.40 8.01 -3.07
C ASN A 31 -6.62 7.15 -3.40
N THR A 32 -6.44 5.90 -3.86
CA THR A 32 -7.55 4.98 -4.15
C THR A 32 -7.60 3.82 -3.16
N LYS A 33 -6.91 2.72 -3.47
CA LYS A 33 -6.79 1.53 -2.64
C LYS A 33 -5.31 1.27 -2.34
N GLY A 34 -5.05 0.60 -1.23
CA GLY A 34 -3.75 0.05 -0.91
C GLY A 34 -3.86 -0.98 0.19
N MET A 35 -2.74 -1.23 0.88
CA MET A 35 -2.68 -2.26 1.90
C MET A 35 -3.27 -1.74 3.21
N SER A 36 -4.34 -2.38 3.67
CA SER A 36 -5.01 -2.05 4.94
C SER A 36 -4.17 -2.44 6.14
N THR A 37 -4.07 -1.52 7.09
CA THR A 37 -3.42 -1.68 8.39
C THR A 37 -4.24 -0.99 9.48
N SER A 38 -3.89 -1.20 10.75
CA SER A 38 -4.53 -0.55 11.89
C SER A 38 -3.50 0.15 12.76
N LEU A 39 -3.89 1.25 13.41
CA LEU A 39 -2.98 2.02 14.29
C LEU A 39 -2.51 1.21 15.50
N THR A 40 -3.36 0.34 16.03
CA THR A 40 -3.05 -0.54 17.15
C THR A 40 -3.64 -1.92 16.92
N ILE A 41 -3.17 -2.91 17.69
CA ILE A 41 -3.70 -4.27 17.62
C ILE A 41 -5.14 -4.32 18.13
N GLU A 42 -5.48 -3.54 19.16
CA GLU A 42 -6.82 -3.43 19.73
C GLU A 42 -7.81 -2.81 18.74
N SER A 43 -7.32 -2.05 17.76
CA SER A 43 -8.13 -1.44 16.71
C SER A 43 -8.60 -2.46 15.66
N LEU A 44 -8.05 -3.67 15.65
CA LEU A 44 -8.46 -4.73 14.74
C LEU A 44 -9.85 -5.29 15.11
N PRO A 45 -10.67 -5.68 14.11
CA PRO A 45 -11.89 -6.43 14.35
C PRO A 45 -11.61 -7.69 15.18
N ALA A 46 -12.52 -8.07 16.08
CA ALA A 46 -12.32 -9.20 17.00
C ALA A 46 -11.92 -10.50 16.28
N CYS A 47 -12.50 -10.79 15.11
CA CYS A 47 -12.19 -11.98 14.31
C CYS A 47 -10.79 -11.97 13.66
N ARG A 48 -10.11 -10.83 13.62
CA ARG A 48 -8.73 -10.67 13.11
C ARG A 48 -7.71 -10.41 14.22
N ARG A 49 -8.19 -10.19 15.45
CA ARG A 49 -7.36 -9.89 16.61
C ARG A 49 -7.10 -11.17 17.42
N PRO A 50 -5.86 -11.48 17.82
CA PRO A 50 -5.55 -12.66 18.62
C PRO A 50 -6.21 -12.66 19.99
N ALA A 51 -6.34 -13.85 20.60
CA ALA A 51 -6.93 -14.03 21.92
C ALA A 51 -6.16 -13.30 23.03
N THR A 52 -4.83 -13.17 22.91
CA THR A 52 -3.98 -12.39 23.84
C THR A 52 -4.37 -10.92 23.92
N PHE A 53 -4.99 -10.38 22.86
CA PHE A 53 -5.50 -9.02 22.79
C PHE A 53 -7.03 -8.98 22.86
N GLY A 54 -7.68 -10.01 23.42
CA GLY A 54 -9.13 -10.06 23.60
C GLY A 54 -9.93 -10.19 22.30
N GLY A 55 -9.38 -10.85 21.27
CA GLY A 55 -10.10 -11.24 20.06
C GLY A 55 -10.28 -12.75 19.90
N THR A 56 -10.69 -13.17 18.71
CA THR A 56 -10.93 -14.57 18.32
C THR A 56 -10.15 -14.99 17.06
N GLY A 57 -9.33 -14.09 16.52
CA GLY A 57 -8.49 -14.34 15.36
C GLY A 57 -7.38 -15.36 15.64
N LYS A 58 -7.06 -16.14 14.61
CA LYS A 58 -5.99 -17.17 14.64
C LYS A 58 -4.81 -16.83 13.75
N ASP A 59 -4.97 -15.84 12.88
CA ASP A 59 -3.93 -15.43 11.95
C ASP A 59 -2.80 -14.71 12.72
N PRO A 60 -1.53 -14.91 12.30
CA PRO A 60 -0.41 -14.18 12.90
C PRO A 60 -0.56 -12.68 12.62
N LEU A 61 -0.18 -11.87 13.60
CA LEU A 61 -0.09 -10.42 13.41
C LEU A 61 1.35 -10.00 13.12
N TRP A 62 1.44 -8.96 12.29
CA TRP A 62 2.68 -8.27 11.98
C TRP A 62 2.47 -6.78 12.23
N GLN A 63 3.46 -6.15 12.83
CA GLN A 63 3.49 -4.70 13.08
C GLN A 63 4.68 -4.07 12.38
N ILE A 64 4.55 -2.79 12.07
CA ILE A 64 5.60 -1.97 11.49
C ILE A 64 5.54 -0.57 12.10
N GLU A 65 6.70 0.04 12.32
CA GLU A 65 6.79 1.45 12.71
C GLU A 65 6.45 2.34 11.52
N ASP A 66 5.66 3.40 11.73
CA ASP A 66 5.22 4.32 10.68
C ASP A 66 6.41 4.98 9.93
N SER A 67 7.49 5.26 10.67
CA SER A 67 8.75 5.81 10.18
C SER A 67 9.45 4.92 9.13
N LYS A 68 9.03 3.67 8.98
CA LYS A 68 9.53 2.71 7.98
C LYS A 68 8.75 2.78 6.67
N ILE A 69 7.55 3.37 6.68
CA ILE A 69 6.74 3.58 5.47
C ILE A 69 7.21 4.85 4.75
N THR A 70 8.30 4.73 3.99
CA THR A 70 8.99 5.85 3.34
C THR A 70 9.15 5.64 1.82
N GLY A 71 9.86 6.56 1.16
CA GLY A 71 10.17 6.45 -0.27
C GLY A 71 8.92 6.51 -1.14
N TYR A 72 8.60 5.42 -1.83
CA TYR A 72 7.45 5.33 -2.74
C TYR A 72 6.11 5.07 -2.05
N LEU A 73 6.14 4.79 -0.75
CA LEU A 73 4.96 4.50 0.06
C LEU A 73 4.65 5.66 1.03
N GLN A 74 3.38 5.77 1.39
CA GLN A 74 2.90 6.62 2.46
C GLN A 74 1.84 5.87 3.28
N ALA A 75 1.88 6.02 4.59
CA ALA A 75 0.78 5.61 5.46
C ALA A 75 -0.23 6.77 5.54
N VAL A 76 -1.48 6.51 5.20
CA VAL A 76 -2.57 7.49 5.26
C VAL A 76 -3.63 6.97 6.21
N GLN A 77 -3.83 7.66 7.33
CA GLN A 77 -4.94 7.40 8.22
C GLN A 77 -6.23 7.93 7.58
N ASP A 78 -7.15 7.02 7.24
CA ASP A 78 -8.43 7.36 6.58
C ASP A 78 -9.64 7.27 7.55
N SER A 79 -9.43 6.73 8.77
CA SER A 79 -10.41 6.73 9.86
C SER A 79 -9.71 6.71 11.22
N PRO A 80 -10.43 6.82 12.36
CA PRO A 80 -9.80 6.84 13.69
C PRO A 80 -8.92 5.61 14.00
N THR A 81 -9.13 4.49 13.32
CA THR A 81 -8.45 3.21 13.60
C THR A 81 -7.79 2.57 12.38
N HIS A 82 -8.15 2.98 11.17
CA HIS A 82 -7.67 2.40 9.92
C HIS A 82 -6.62 3.28 9.24
N VAL A 83 -5.58 2.62 8.74
CA VAL A 83 -4.50 3.23 7.96
C VAL A 83 -4.33 2.45 6.68
N SER A 84 -4.28 3.16 5.56
CA SER A 84 -3.94 2.59 4.26
C SER A 84 -2.50 2.90 3.92
N ILE A 85 -1.68 1.88 3.64
CA ILE A 85 -0.38 2.07 2.99
C ILE A 85 -0.65 2.22 1.49
N LEU A 86 -0.37 3.41 0.95
CA LEU A 86 -0.69 3.82 -0.41
C LEU A 86 0.58 4.17 -1.21
N PRO A 87 0.53 4.10 -2.55
CA PRO A 87 1.57 4.70 -3.38
C PRO A 87 1.55 6.23 -3.21
N ARG A 88 2.72 6.88 -3.06
CA ARG A 88 2.82 8.35 -2.98
C ARG A 88 2.41 9.06 -4.27
N THR A 89 2.59 8.39 -5.39
CA THR A 89 2.26 8.86 -6.74
C THR A 89 1.73 7.70 -7.56
N THR A 90 0.90 7.96 -8.56
CA THR A 90 0.41 6.90 -9.46
C THR A 90 1.59 6.27 -10.18
N MET A 91 1.72 4.95 -10.07
CA MET A 91 2.86 4.19 -10.57
C MET A 91 2.43 2.80 -11.08
N LEU A 92 3.32 2.09 -11.76
CA LEU A 92 3.11 0.68 -12.12
C LEU A 92 2.80 -0.18 -10.88
N LEU A 93 1.90 -1.15 -11.03
CA LEU A 93 1.55 -2.07 -9.94
C LEU A 93 2.78 -2.81 -9.40
N GLU A 94 3.63 -3.35 -10.29
CA GLU A 94 4.88 -4.03 -9.94
C GLU A 94 5.82 -3.15 -9.08
N LYS A 95 5.85 -1.84 -9.34
CA LYS A 95 6.68 -0.90 -8.59
C LYS A 95 6.13 -0.65 -7.20
N TYR A 96 4.81 -0.60 -7.06
CA TYR A 96 4.15 -0.52 -5.77
C TYR A 96 4.35 -1.81 -4.95
N GLU A 97 4.22 -2.98 -5.57
CA GLU A 97 4.46 -4.29 -4.94
C GLU A 97 5.92 -4.44 -4.51
N ALA A 98 6.88 -4.04 -5.35
CA ALA A 98 8.29 -4.02 -5.00
C ALA A 98 8.58 -3.06 -3.83
N ALA A 99 7.92 -1.90 -3.80
CA ALA A 99 8.05 -0.97 -2.69
C ALA A 99 7.49 -1.56 -1.38
N LEU A 100 6.37 -2.29 -1.43
CA LEU A 100 5.85 -3.03 -0.28
C LEU A 100 6.81 -4.13 0.16
N ALA A 101 7.31 -4.94 -0.77
CA ALA A 101 8.25 -6.01 -0.48
C ALA A 101 9.56 -5.49 0.16
N ASN A 102 10.02 -4.29 -0.22
CA ASN A 102 11.19 -3.67 0.38
C ASN A 102 11.01 -3.32 1.87
N THR A 103 9.78 -3.25 2.38
CA THR A 103 9.50 -3.05 3.82
C THR A 103 9.55 -4.36 4.61
N GLN A 104 9.70 -5.53 3.96
CA GLN A 104 9.55 -6.85 4.59
C GLN A 104 10.37 -7.03 5.87
N ASN A 105 11.62 -6.56 5.90
CA ASN A 105 12.51 -6.70 7.05
C ASN A 105 12.18 -5.75 8.22
N ASP A 106 11.35 -4.74 7.99
CA ASP A 106 10.89 -3.82 9.02
C ASP A 106 9.60 -4.33 9.72
N TRP A 107 8.97 -5.39 9.19
CA TRP A 107 7.82 -6.02 9.83
C TRP A 107 8.24 -6.99 10.93
N GLN A 108 7.62 -6.85 12.09
CA GLN A 108 7.85 -7.70 13.26
C GLN A 108 6.61 -8.49 13.59
N ARG A 109 6.78 -9.79 13.84
CA ARG A 109 5.69 -10.65 14.27
C ARG A 109 5.36 -10.36 15.74
N VAL A 110 4.07 -10.30 16.06
CA VAL A 110 3.53 -10.10 17.42
C VAL A 110 2.81 -11.35 17.90
#